data_AF-A0A975FK71-F1
#
_entry.id   AF-A0A975FK71-F1
#
_cell.length_a   1.000
_cell.length_b   1.000
_cell.length_c   1.000
_cell.angle_alpha   90.00
_cell.angle_beta   90.00
_cell.angle_gamma   90.00
#
_symmetry.space_group_name_H-M   'P 1'
#
loop_
_entity.id
_entity.type
_entity.pdbx_description
1 polymer ?
#
loop_
_entity_poly.entity_id
_entity_poly.type
_entity_poly.pdbx_seq_one_letter_code
_entity_poly.pdbx_strand_id
1 'polypeptide(L)' 'MAITSIDIDQNDLRQAKELTGAASNREVVDLALRTLIAVRRRQPSAAERIIARRFEPDQIDAPTQAPTDTNA' A
#
# COMPACT_ATOMS: atom_id res chain seq x y z
N MET A 1 -24.11 12.71 7.29
CA MET A 1 -22.67 12.57 7.62
C MET A 1 -22.59 12.41 9.13
N ALA A 2 -22.01 11.32 9.63
CA ALA A 2 -21.85 11.14 11.08
C ALA A 2 -20.79 12.13 11.58
N ILE A 3 -21.14 12.93 12.58
CA ILE A 3 -20.21 13.82 13.29
C ILE A 3 -19.83 13.11 14.57
N THR A 4 -18.55 12.80 14.72
CA THR A 4 -17.98 12.18 15.92
C THR A 4 -16.98 13.15 16.53
N SER A 5 -17.06 13.38 17.83
CA SER A 5 -16.06 14.15 18.57
C SER A 5 -14.96 13.21 19.04
N ILE A 6 -13.71 13.59 18.78
CA ILE A 6 -12.51 12.84 19.15
C ILE A 6 -11.44 13.83 19.60
N ASP A 7 -10.80 13.54 20.73
CA ASP A 7 -9.68 14.33 21.23
C ASP A 7 -8.39 13.91 20.51
N ILE A 8 -7.72 14.90 19.92
CA ILE A 8 -6.45 14.74 19.21
C ILE A 8 -5.58 15.96 19.57
N ASP A 9 -4.28 15.73 19.75
CA ASP A 9 -3.32 16.81 19.96
C ASP A 9 -3.33 17.78 18.77
N GLN A 10 -3.50 19.07 19.06
CA GLN A 10 -3.57 20.12 18.05
C GLN A 10 -2.23 20.32 17.33
N ASN A 11 -1.11 20.05 17.98
CA ASN A 11 0.22 20.14 17.38
C ASN A 11 0.43 19.03 16.35
N ASP A 12 -0.07 17.83 16.61
CA ASP A 12 -0.01 16.70 15.67
C ASP A 12 -0.88 16.97 14.44
N LEU A 13 -2.09 17.51 14.65
CA LEU A 13 -2.96 17.91 13.54
C LEU A 13 -2.34 19.01 12.69
N ARG A 14 -1.68 20.00 13.30
CA ARG A 14 -0.99 21.07 12.56
C ARG A 14 0.13 20.49 11.69
N GLN A 15 1.01 19.67 12.27
CA GLN A 15 2.11 19.04 11.53
C GLN A 15 1.60 18.14 10.39
N ALA A 16 0.58 17.33 10.67
CA ALA A 16 0.00 16.45 9.67
C ALA A 16 -0.66 17.26 8.53
N LYS A 17 -1.26 18.42 8.83
CA LYS A 17 -1.82 19.32 7.82
C LYS A 17 -0.73 19.92 6.93
N GLU A 18 0.39 20.34 7.50
CA GLU A 18 1.56 20.82 6.74
C GLU A 18 2.16 19.73 5.85
N LEU A 19 2.30 18.51 6.36
CA LEU A 19 2.85 17.37 5.62
C LEU A 19 1.97 16.89 4.48
N THR A 20 0.65 16.96 4.64
CA THR A 20 -0.32 16.44 3.66
C THR A 20 -0.86 17.51 2.72
N GLY A 21 -0.67 18.79 3.04
CA GLY A 21 -1.25 19.91 2.30
C GLY A 21 -2.78 20.02 2.42
N ALA A 22 -3.38 19.32 3.39
CA ALA A 22 -4.83 19.26 3.56
C ALA A 22 -5.44 20.62 3.95
N ALA A 23 -6.65 20.89 3.47
CA ALA A 23 -7.34 22.14 3.75
C ALA A 23 -7.95 22.18 5.17
N SER A 24 -8.23 21.01 5.77
CA SER A 24 -8.88 20.90 7.08
C SER A 24 -8.39 19.72 7.92
N ASN A 25 -8.54 19.82 9.24
CA ASN A 25 -8.21 18.73 10.18
C ASN A 25 -9.03 17.47 9.89
N ARG A 26 -10.29 17.63 9.45
CA ARG A 26 -11.15 16.52 9.05
C ARG A 26 -10.57 15.75 7.86
N GLU A 27 -10.03 16.46 6.87
CA GLU A 27 -9.43 15.87 5.69
C GLU A 27 -8.14 15.12 6.03
N VAL A 28 -7.31 15.67 6.94
CA VAL A 28 -6.14 14.98 7.48
C VAL A 28 -6.54 13.65 8.13
N VAL A 29 -7.58 13.65 8.97
CA VAL A 29 -8.06 12.44 9.66
C VAL A 29 -8.64 11.41 8.69
N ASP A 30 -9.40 11.86 7.67
CA ASP A 30 -9.92 10.97 6.63
C ASP A 30 -8.78 10.32 5.83
N LEU A 31 -7.77 11.10 5.46
CA LEU A 31 -6.57 10.61 4.75
C LEU A 31 -5.78 9.61 5.61
N ALA A 32 -5.57 9.91 6.89
CA ALA A 32 -4.90 9.03 7.83
C ALA A 32 -5.64 7.69 7.97
N LEU A 33 -6.96 7.72 8.13
CA LEU A 33 -7.78 6.52 8.28
C LEU A 33 -7.77 5.67 7.00
N ARG A 34 -7.90 6.29 5.83
CA ARG A 34 -7.79 5.59 4.53
C ARG A 34 -6.44 4.93 4.36
N THR A 35 -5.37 5.63 4.70
CA THR A 35 -4.00 5.12 4.62
C THR A 35 -3.81 3.94 5.57
N LEU A 36 -4.27 4.06 6.82
CA LEU A 36 -4.18 2.98 7.80
C LEU A 36 -4.95 1.73 7.35
N ILE A 37 -6.17 1.90 6.83
CA ILE A 37 -6.97 0.81 6.28
C ILE A 37 -6.25 0.18 5.08
N ALA A 38 -5.71 1.00 4.17
CA ALA A 38 -5.00 0.51 3.00
C ALA A 38 -3.76 -0.30 3.40
N VAL A 39 -2.97 0.18 4.35
CA VAL A 39 -1.78 -0.51 4.87
C VAL A 39 -2.19 -1.81 5.56
N ARG A 40 -3.18 -1.77 6.46
CA ARG A 40 -3.55 -2.92 7.29
C ARG A 40 -4.39 -3.96 6.55
N ARG A 41 -5.14 -3.58 5.52
CA ARG A 41 -5.80 -4.54 4.60
C ARG A 41 -4.82 -5.17 3.60
N ARG A 42 -3.66 -4.56 3.35
CA ARG A 42 -2.66 -5.07 2.38
C ARG A 42 -1.65 -6.09 2.94
N GLN A 43 -1.67 -6.46 4.23
CA GLN A 43 -0.74 -7.47 4.76
C GLN A 43 -1.51 -8.64 5.41
N PRO A 44 -1.23 -9.94 5.07
CA PRO A 44 -0.08 -10.50 4.37
C PRO A 44 -0.39 -11.49 3.20
N SER A 45 -1.50 -11.42 2.47
CA SER A 45 -1.84 -12.50 1.52
C SER A 45 -0.97 -12.60 0.24
N ALA A 46 -0.25 -11.55 -0.16
CA ALA A 46 0.58 -11.57 -1.37
C ALA A 46 2.03 -12.01 -1.11
N ALA A 47 2.65 -11.49 -0.04
CA ALA A 47 4.03 -11.82 0.31
C ALA A 47 4.15 -13.26 0.81
N GLU A 48 3.20 -13.75 1.63
CA GLU A 48 3.17 -15.14 2.06
C GLU A 48 2.99 -16.11 0.88
N ARG A 49 2.22 -15.74 -0.15
CA ARG A 49 2.05 -16.59 -1.35
C ARG A 49 3.34 -16.72 -2.17
N ILE A 50 4.16 -15.67 -2.22
CA ILE A 50 5.45 -15.68 -2.94
C ILE A 50 6.49 -16.44 -2.11
N ILE A 51 6.56 -16.19 -0.80
CA ILE A 51 7.52 -16.84 0.10
C ILE A 51 7.20 -18.33 0.29
N ALA A 52 5.93 -18.72 0.34
CA ALA A 52 5.51 -20.11 0.48
C ALA A 52 5.51 -20.90 -0.83
N ARG A 53 5.86 -20.28 -1.97
CA ARG A 53 5.91 -20.96 -3.26
C ARG A 53 7.14 -21.89 -3.28
N ARG A 54 6.90 -23.20 -3.26
CA ARG A 54 7.92 -24.18 -3.67
C ARG A 54 7.88 -24.32 -5.18
N PHE A 55 9.06 -24.36 -5.79
CA PHE A 55 9.22 -24.67 -7.20
C PHE A 55 9.48 -26.18 -7.32
N GLU A 56 8.82 -26.80 -8.29
CA GLU A 56 9.17 -28.16 -8.68
C GLU A 56 10.51 -28.13 -9.46
N PRO A 57 11.33 -29.20 -9.44
CA PRO A 57 12.67 -29.18 -10.04
C PRO A 57 12.70 -28.88 -11.54
N ASP A 58 11.61 -29.15 -12.26
CA ASP A 58 11.40 -28.86 -13.68
C ASP A 58 11.11 -27.37 -13.96
N GLN A 59 10.84 -26.58 -12.91
CA GLN A 59 10.58 -25.14 -12.98
C GLN A 59 11.82 -24.30 -12.67
N ILE A 60 12.93 -24.97 -12.33
CA ILE A 60 14.24 -24.39 -12.08
C ILE A 60 15.09 -24.70 -13.32
N ASP A 61 15.93 -23.77 -13.78
CA ASP A 61 16.73 -23.91 -15.02
C ASP A 61 15.91 -24.01 -16.32
N ALA A 62 14.84 -23.23 -16.44
CA ALA A 62 14.17 -23.06 -17.73
C ALA A 62 15.15 -22.49 -18.79
N PRO A 63 15.14 -23.00 -20.03
CA PRO A 63 16.05 -22.54 -21.08
C PRO A 63 15.76 -21.07 -21.43
N THR A 64 16.81 -20.25 -21.49
CA THR A 64 16.74 -18.83 -21.87
C THR A 64 16.17 -18.70 -23.28
N GLN A 65 15.00 -18.06 -23.41
CA GLN A 65 14.46 -17.71 -24.72
C GLN A 65 15.11 -16.42 -25.21
N ALA A 66 15.78 -16.49 -26.36
CA ALA A 66 16.28 -15.30 -27.04
C ALA A 66 15.08 -14.51 -27.61
N PRO A 67 15.13 -13.16 -27.58
CA PRO A 67 14.11 -12.34 -28.21
C PRO A 67 13.95 -12.75 -29.68
N THR A 68 12.73 -13.08 -30.08
CA THR A 68 12.44 -13.39 -31.49
C THR A 68 12.26 -12.06 -32.21
N ASP A 69 13.27 -11.62 -32.96
CA ASP A 69 13.15 -10.46 -33.85
C ASP A 69 12.11 -10.76 -34.94
N THR A 70 10.85 -10.43 -34.67
CA THR A 70 9.79 -10.42 -35.67
C THR A 70 9.67 -9.00 -36.20
N ASN A 71 10.54 -8.65 -37.14
CA ASN A 71 10.32 -7.55 -38.08
C ASN A 71 10.32 -8.15 -39.49
N ALA A 72 9.11 -8.26 -40.06
CA ALA A 72 8.86 -8.52 -41.47
C ALA A 72 8.52 -7.21 -42.17
#